data_AF-A0A3S4FAD7-F1
#
_entry.id   AF-A0A3S4FAD7-F1
#
_cell.length_a   1.000
_cell.length_b   1.000
_cell.length_c   1.000
_cell.angle_alpha   90.00
_cell.angle_beta   90.00
_cell.angle_gamma   90.00
#
_symmetry.space_group_name_H-M   'P 1'
#
loop_
_entity.id
_entity.type
_entity.pdbx_description
1 polymer ?
#
loop_
_entity_poly.entity_id
_entity_poly.type
_entity_poly.pdbx_seq_one_letter_code
_entity_poly.pdbx_strand_id
1 'polypeptide(L)' 'MAIEPRLPQAAFPEHHHDFHEIVIVEHGTGIHVFNGSRIPSAAVPCVLFAITTGIYMNIPTTYA' A
#
# COMPACT_ATOMS: atom_id res chain seq x y z
N MET A 1 -2.16 14.25 -12.43
CA MET A 1 -1.41 12.99 -12.30
C MET A 1 -0.14 13.33 -11.56
N ALA A 2 0.06 12.77 -10.39
CA ALA A 2 1.25 12.96 -9.57
C ALA A 2 1.77 11.57 -9.15
N ILE A 3 3.08 11.44 -8.99
CA ILE A 3 3.72 10.24 -8.45
C ILE A 3 4.31 10.65 -7.11
N GLU A 4 3.82 10.06 -6.03
CA GLU A 4 4.27 10.34 -4.67
C GLU A 4 5.18 9.20 -4.19
N PRO A 5 6.51 9.39 -4.15
CA PRO A 5 7.45 8.33 -3.78
C PRO A 5 7.37 7.99 -2.28
N ARG A 6 7.53 6.70 -1.95
CA ARG A 6 7.55 6.18 -0.57
C ARG A 6 8.85 5.39 -0.33
N LEU A 7 9.77 5.94 0.46
CA LEU A 7 11.13 5.39 0.64
C LEU A 7 11.58 5.41 2.13
N PRO A 8 11.33 4.33 2.91
CA PRO A 8 10.34 3.28 2.71
C PRO A 8 8.92 3.76 3.08
N GLN A 9 7.91 2.97 2.74
CA GLN A 9 6.57 3.18 3.27
C GLN A 9 6.53 2.87 4.78
N ALA A 10 6.43 3.91 5.61
CA ALA A 10 6.19 3.75 7.05
C ALA A 10 4.79 3.21 7.33
N ALA A 11 4.56 2.75 8.57
CA ALA A 11 3.23 2.42 9.04
C ALA A 11 2.29 3.62 8.80
N PHE A 12 1.24 3.39 8.03
CA PHE A 12 0.33 4.45 7.62
C PHE A 12 -1.07 4.14 8.14
N PRO A 13 -1.69 5.08 8.89
CA PRO A 13 -3.02 4.88 9.44
C PRO A 13 -4.08 4.61 8.37
N GLU A 14 -5.17 4.06 8.86
CA GLU A 14 -6.40 3.92 8.11
C GLU A 14 -6.88 5.27 7.56
N HIS A 15 -7.12 5.34 6.25
CA HIS A 15 -7.59 6.56 5.59
C HIS A 15 -8.40 6.25 4.33
N HIS A 16 -9.11 7.27 3.82
CA HIS A 16 -9.84 7.24 2.56
C HIS A 16 -9.53 8.51 1.77
N HIS A 17 -9.64 8.43 0.44
CA HIS A 17 -9.52 9.57 -0.46
C HIS A 17 -10.65 9.56 -1.50
N ASP A 18 -10.93 10.71 -2.11
CA ASP A 18 -11.92 10.91 -3.17
C ASP A 18 -11.34 10.72 -4.60
N PHE A 19 -10.08 10.30 -4.68
CA PHE A 19 -9.38 9.95 -5.92
C PHE A 19 -8.96 8.49 -5.95
N HIS A 20 -8.71 7.99 -7.17
CA HIS A 20 -8.23 6.63 -7.39
C HIS A 20 -6.70 6.62 -7.35
N GLU A 21 -6.12 5.63 -6.66
CA GLU A 21 -4.67 5.48 -6.61
C GLU A 21 -4.21 4.11 -7.11
N ILE A 22 -2.97 4.12 -7.57
CA ILE A 22 -2.23 2.93 -7.97
C ILE A 22 -1.02 2.83 -7.05
N VAL A 23 -0.87 1.69 -6.38
CA VAL A 23 0.30 1.40 -5.55
C VAL A 23 1.19 0.38 -6.26
N ILE A 24 2.48 0.71 -6.36
CA ILE A 24 3.53 -0.15 -6.92
C ILE A 24 4.59 -0.36 -5.83
N VAL A 25 4.88 -1.61 -5.49
CA VAL A 25 5.94 -1.96 -4.53
C VAL A 25 7.18 -2.39 -5.31
N GLU A 26 8.20 -1.54 -5.31
CA GLU A 26 9.48 -1.80 -5.99
C GLU A 26 10.37 -2.76 -5.18
N HIS A 27 10.44 -2.54 -3.85
CA HIS A 27 11.27 -3.31 -2.93
C HIS A 27 10.61 -3.45 -1.55
N GLY A 28 10.98 -4.49 -0.80
CA GLY A 28 10.51 -4.72 0.57
C GLY A 28 9.20 -5.51 0.68
N THR A 29 8.74 -5.69 1.91
CA THR A 29 7.51 -6.43 2.22
C THR A 29 6.59 -5.63 3.13
N GLY A 30 5.29 -5.87 3.01
CA GLY A 30 4.28 -5.20 3.82
C GLY A 30 2.91 -5.87 3.72
N ILE A 31 1.97 -5.35 4.49
CA ILE A 31 0.56 -5.71 4.42
C ILE A 31 -0.22 -4.45 4.06
N HIS A 32 -0.92 -4.54 2.93
CA HIS A 32 -1.92 -3.59 2.52
C HIS A 32 -3.28 -4.08 3.02
N VAL A 33 -3.96 -3.34 3.89
CA VAL A 33 -5.34 -3.68 4.31
C VAL A 33 -6.30 -2.80 3.52
N PHE A 34 -7.17 -3.39 2.72
CA PHE A 34 -8.19 -2.69 1.93
C PHE A 34 -9.58 -3.19 2.29
N ASN A 35 -10.45 -2.30 2.78
CA ASN A 35 -11.82 -2.63 3.20
C ASN A 35 -11.89 -3.87 4.11
N GLY A 36 -10.95 -3.98 5.05
CA GLY A 36 -10.83 -5.09 6.00
C GLY A 36 -10.14 -6.36 5.47
N SER A 37 -9.85 -6.43 4.16
CA SER A 37 -9.10 -7.55 3.56
C SER A 37 -7.60 -7.30 3.59
N ARG A 38 -6.82 -8.30 4.01
CA ARG A 38 -5.36 -8.24 4.02
C ARG A 38 -4.80 -8.68 2.68
N ILE A 39 -3.96 -7.84 2.10
CA ILE A 39 -3.29 -8.10 0.84
C ILE A 39 -1.78 -8.05 1.09
N PRO A 40 -1.10 -9.21 1.11
CA PRO A 40 0.34 -9.25 1.27
C PRO A 40 1.02 -8.59 0.07
N SER A 41 1.86 -7.59 0.33
CA SER A 41 2.78 -7.04 -0.66
C SER A 41 4.15 -7.67 -0.42
N ALA A 42 4.47 -8.76 -1.13
CA ALA A 42 5.79 -9.38 -1.08
C ALA A 42 6.62 -8.96 -2.31
N ALA A 43 7.92 -8.76 -2.11
CA ALA A 43 8.89 -8.32 -3.12
C ALA A 43 8.99 -9.29 -4.31
N VAL A 44 8.17 -9.10 -5.33
CA VAL A 44 8.32 -9.62 -6.70
C VAL A 44 7.50 -8.69 -7.64
N PRO A 45 7.92 -8.54 -8.91
CA PRO A 45 7.98 -7.25 -9.58
C PRO A 45 6.60 -6.62 -9.72
N CYS A 46 6.42 -5.45 -9.10
CA CYS A 46 5.26 -4.59 -9.31
C CYS A 46 3.91 -5.27 -9.01
N VAL A 47 3.59 -5.49 -7.73
CA VAL A 47 2.18 -5.78 -7.38
C VAL A 47 1.38 -4.48 -7.55
N LEU A 48 0.46 -4.49 -8.51
CA LEU A 48 -0.46 -3.40 -8.79
C LEU A 48 -1.70 -3.53 -7.90
N PHE A 49 -1.92 -2.55 -7.01
CA PHE A 49 -3.22 -2.39 -6.35
C PHE A 49 -3.94 -1.19 -6.96
N ALA A 50 -5.08 -1.45 -7.60
CA ALA A 50 -6.01 -0.39 -8.01
C ALA A 50 -6.98 -0.13 -6.87
N ILE A 51 -6.82 1.00 -6.19
CA ILE A 51 -7.62 1.38 -5.03
C ILE A 51 -8.61 2.42 -5.54
N THR A 52 -9.84 1.97 -5.76
CA THR A 52 -10.86 2.76 -6.45
C THR A 52 -11.53 3.76 -5.52
N THR A 53 -11.85 3.31 -4.29
CA THR A 53 -12.32 4.10 -3.14
C THR A 53 -12.31 3.16 -1.95
N GLY A 54 -11.64 3.49 -0.85
CA GLY A 54 -11.72 2.65 0.34
C GLY A 54 -10.80 3.02 1.47
N ILE A 55 -10.95 2.24 2.53
CA ILE A 55 -10.24 2.36 3.78
C ILE A 55 -8.93 1.57 3.67
N TYR A 56 -7.79 2.26 3.80
CA TYR A 56 -6.46 1.70 3.56
C TYR A 56 -5.51 1.87 4.75
N MET A 57 -4.85 0.79 5.16
CA MET A 57 -3.72 0.79 6.10
C MET A 57 -2.49 0.10 5.50
N ASN A 58 -1.32 0.72 5.65
CA ASN A 58 -0.02 0.10 5.36
C ASN A 58 0.68 -0.31 6.64
N ILE A 59 1.04 -1.59 6.73
CA ILE A 59 1.88 -2.08 7.81
C ILE A 59 3.17 -2.64 7.19
N PRO A 60 4.33 -1.99 7.35
CA PRO A 60 5.61 -2.59 6.97
C PRO A 60 5.81 -3.86 7.79
N THR A 61 6.19 -4.97 7.15
CA THR A 61 6.43 -6.25 7.85
C THR A 61 7.86 -6.36 8.41
N THR A 62 8.59 -5.26 8.54
CA THR A 62 9.92 -5.25 9.13
C THR A 62 9.93 -4.59 10.52
N TYR A 63 9.63 -5.41 11.53
CA TYR A 63 10.37 -5.46 12.79
C TYR A 63 10.20 -6.88 13.39
N ALA A 64 11.34 -7.55 13.61
CA ALA A 64 11.55 -8.96 14.00
C ALA A 64 11.62 -9.98 12.84
#